data_AF-A0A3S2DBF5-F1
#
_entry.id   AF-A0A3S2DBF5-F1
#
_cell.length_a   1.000
_cell.length_b   1.000
_cell.length_c   1.000
_cell.angle_alpha   90.00
_cell.angle_beta   90.00
_cell.angle_gamma   90.00
#
_symmetry.space_group_name_H-M   'P 1'
#
loop_
_entity.id
_entity.type
_entity.pdbx_description
1 polymer ?
#
loop_
_entity_poly.entity_id
_entity_poly.type
_entity_poly.pdbx_seq_one_letter_code
_entity_poly.pdbx_strand_id
1 'polypeptide(L)'
;MLDITAQDIIIDETTGLQDSDVNPTVPPHNNATVSYLLGLDGPGGLTSPEVAFKSNFVVASASAGETITSVVLTQNASGTPFSTTVGVNSGIRTVDGNYVWLFKDATHANVVIGVIGTSNPLVAPAATGPLAYSFALITTDATHADLYTVQYVPLLHPVATDPDDRIDLTDHVFASVSGTTVANFSGQNAAPGNHDFYAINSSGGAASQLLVTGFLGANNATANVSTQGFGVNNQSINPTETLQVDFVSGANLPAGSASQIQYGSHIDNITHAGFTINQITPSNPNLRVDIKITALDVQGNEQGLNFYDGSPTTAAPITSLTLIGQSGVASPITANGTYD
;
A
#
# COMPACT_ATOMS: atom_id res chain seq x y z
N MET A 1 -6.25 9.37 1.62
CA MET A 1 -5.41 9.40 0.43
C MET A 1 -3.98 9.55 0.89
N LEU A 2 -3.16 8.55 0.58
CA LEU A 2 -1.71 8.64 0.74
C LEU A 2 -1.16 9.58 -0.34
N ASP A 3 -0.32 10.52 0.04
CA ASP A 3 0.26 11.51 -0.87
C ASP A 3 1.75 11.70 -0.55
N ILE A 4 2.54 12.08 -1.54
CA ILE A 4 3.98 12.35 -1.43
C ILE A 4 4.28 13.73 -1.99
N THR A 5 5.02 14.54 -1.23
CA THR A 5 5.75 15.68 -1.76
C THR A 5 7.25 15.38 -1.71
N ALA A 6 7.93 15.50 -2.86
CA ALA A 6 9.37 15.40 -2.94
C ALA A 6 10.01 16.81 -2.97
N GLN A 7 11.23 16.94 -2.45
CA GLN A 7 12.04 18.15 -2.59
C GLN A 7 13.11 17.98 -3.65
N ASP A 8 13.71 19.07 -4.12
CA ASP A 8 14.87 18.99 -4.99
C ASP A 8 16.14 18.68 -4.20
N ILE A 9 16.97 17.81 -4.77
CA ILE A 9 18.38 17.66 -4.42
C ILE A 9 19.19 18.23 -5.58
N ILE A 10 20.11 19.13 -5.28
CA ILE A 10 21.03 19.72 -6.26
C ILE A 10 22.41 19.20 -5.87
N ILE A 11 23.09 18.58 -6.82
CA ILE A 11 24.49 18.16 -6.72
C ILE A 11 25.29 19.24 -7.48
N ASP A 12 26.23 19.90 -6.82
CA ASP A 12 27.12 20.89 -7.44
C ASP A 12 28.38 20.16 -7.93
N GLU A 13 28.60 20.16 -9.25
CA GLU A 13 29.72 19.47 -9.90
C GLU A 13 30.64 20.51 -10.55
N THR A 14 31.02 21.54 -9.79
CA THR A 14 31.96 22.56 -10.28
C THR A 14 33.25 21.90 -10.80
N THR A 15 33.82 22.40 -11.91
CA THR A 15 34.97 21.72 -12.54
C THR A 15 36.17 21.55 -11.59
N GLY A 16 36.51 20.28 -11.34
CA GLY A 16 37.54 19.86 -10.40
C GLY A 16 36.92 19.45 -9.07
N LEU A 17 37.14 18.18 -8.69
CA LEU A 17 36.64 17.53 -7.46
C LEU A 17 37.03 18.33 -6.19
N GLN A 18 36.28 19.37 -5.82
CA GLN A 18 36.72 20.34 -4.80
C GLN A 18 35.76 20.52 -3.63
N ASP A 19 34.51 20.08 -3.71
CA ASP A 19 33.70 19.94 -2.52
C ASP A 19 32.82 18.69 -2.55
N SER A 20 32.57 18.17 -1.35
CA SER A 20 31.39 17.35 -1.13
C SER A 20 30.29 18.34 -0.79
N ASP A 21 29.15 18.24 -1.47
CA ASP A 21 27.95 19.05 -1.18
C ASP A 21 27.50 18.98 0.28
N VAL A 22 28.06 18.01 1.03
CA VAL A 22 27.77 17.86 2.44
C VAL A 22 29.01 17.52 3.26
N ASN A 23 29.06 18.10 4.46
CA ASN A 23 30.14 17.89 5.41
C ASN A 23 30.15 16.45 5.96
N PRO A 24 31.18 15.63 5.68
CA PRO A 24 31.23 14.22 6.08
C PRO A 24 31.37 14.01 7.59
N THR A 25 31.67 15.06 8.35
CA THR A 25 31.85 15.00 9.81
C THR A 25 30.56 15.23 10.60
N VAL A 26 29.46 15.61 9.92
CA VAL A 26 28.20 15.99 10.57
C VAL A 26 27.12 14.96 10.22
N PRO A 27 26.39 14.42 11.21
CA PRO A 27 25.23 13.60 10.92
C PRO A 27 24.25 14.34 9.98
N PRO A 28 23.71 13.64 8.98
CA PRO A 28 23.66 12.19 8.91
C PRO A 28 24.73 11.53 8.00
N HIS A 29 25.80 12.23 7.62
CA HIS A 29 26.85 11.72 6.71
C HIS A 29 27.77 10.64 7.29
N ASN A 30 27.65 10.36 8.59
CA ASN A 30 28.43 9.33 9.28
C ASN A 30 27.58 8.12 9.70
N ASN A 31 26.41 7.92 9.09
CA ASN A 31 25.53 6.79 9.39
C ASN A 31 25.93 5.51 8.62
N ALA A 32 25.35 4.37 9.02
CA ALA A 32 25.69 3.06 8.44
C ALA A 32 25.34 2.96 6.95
N THR A 33 24.26 3.59 6.49
CA THR A 33 23.85 3.56 5.09
C THR A 33 24.80 4.37 4.21
N VAL A 34 25.20 5.57 4.62
CA VAL A 34 26.19 6.37 3.87
C VAL A 34 27.53 5.64 3.83
N SER A 35 27.95 5.05 4.95
CA SER A 35 29.17 4.23 5.01
C SER A 35 29.09 3.02 4.07
N TYR A 36 27.92 2.40 3.96
CA TYR A 36 27.68 1.32 3.01
C TYR A 36 27.78 1.81 1.57
N LEU A 37 27.11 2.91 1.20
CA LEU A 37 27.18 3.48 -0.15
C LEU A 37 28.64 3.81 -0.51
N LEU A 38 29.37 4.53 0.33
CA LEU A 38 30.79 4.82 0.12
C LEU A 38 31.64 3.54 -0.07
N GLY A 39 31.26 2.43 0.57
CA GLY A 39 31.91 1.14 0.42
C GLY A 39 31.56 0.37 -0.87
N LEU A 40 30.58 0.83 -1.65
CA LEU A 40 30.25 0.27 -2.97
C LEU A 40 31.22 0.72 -4.07
N ASP A 41 32.04 1.73 -3.80
CA ASP A 41 33.03 2.22 -4.76
C ASP A 41 34.01 1.10 -5.15
N GLY A 42 34.26 1.00 -6.46
CA GLY A 42 35.00 -0.08 -7.08
C GLY A 42 36.32 0.38 -7.71
N PRO A 43 37.18 -0.56 -8.13
CA PRO A 43 38.39 -0.21 -8.87
C PRO A 43 38.07 0.60 -10.14
N GLY A 44 38.66 1.79 -10.26
CA GLY A 44 38.40 2.72 -11.37
C GLY A 44 37.41 3.85 -11.06
N GLY A 45 36.89 3.89 -9.84
CA GLY A 45 36.14 5.04 -9.31
C GLY A 45 37.01 6.27 -9.01
N LEU A 46 36.35 7.36 -8.60
CA LEU A 46 36.96 8.60 -8.16
C LEU A 46 37.89 8.33 -6.96
N THR A 47 38.94 9.15 -6.83
CA THR A 47 39.83 9.09 -5.66
C THR A 47 39.10 9.40 -4.35
N SER A 48 37.96 10.08 -4.43
CA SER A 48 37.01 10.30 -3.35
C SER A 48 35.62 10.43 -3.97
N PRO A 49 34.69 9.50 -3.69
CA PRO A 49 33.32 9.62 -4.14
C PRO A 49 32.65 10.90 -3.64
N GLU A 50 31.84 11.53 -4.49
CA GLU A 50 31.03 12.69 -4.11
C GLU A 50 29.74 12.24 -3.44
N VAL A 51 29.30 12.99 -2.43
CA VAL A 51 28.13 12.66 -1.62
C VAL A 51 27.22 13.87 -1.52
N ALA A 52 25.94 13.69 -1.85
CA ALA A 52 24.91 14.67 -1.59
C ALA A 52 23.80 14.07 -0.69
N PHE A 53 23.11 14.96 0.01
CA PHE A 53 22.06 14.59 0.96
C PHE A 53 20.96 15.64 0.99
N LYS A 54 19.73 15.14 1.15
CA LYS A 54 18.57 15.96 1.44
C LYS A 54 17.73 15.33 2.54
N SER A 55 17.65 16.03 3.67
CA SER A 55 16.72 15.68 4.75
C SER A 55 15.27 15.91 4.33
N ASN A 56 14.35 15.04 4.76
CA ASN A 56 12.93 15.12 4.42
C ASN A 56 12.71 15.26 2.90
N PHE A 57 13.54 14.56 2.12
CA PHE A 57 13.46 14.56 0.67
C PHE A 57 12.06 14.11 0.22
N VAL A 58 11.53 13.06 0.85
CA VAL A 58 10.12 12.67 0.73
C VAL A 58 9.38 13.02 2.01
N VAL A 59 8.25 13.70 1.86
CA VAL A 59 7.24 13.87 2.89
C VAL A 59 5.97 13.15 2.44
N ALA A 60 5.68 12.02 3.07
CA ALA A 60 4.46 11.26 2.89
C ALA A 60 3.40 11.71 3.90
N SER A 61 2.14 11.72 3.47
CA SER A 61 1.00 12.01 4.34
C SER A 61 -0.06 10.93 4.24
N ALA A 62 -0.83 10.79 5.32
CA ALA A 62 -1.92 9.82 5.43
C ALA A 62 -3.17 10.53 5.95
N SER A 63 -4.34 10.15 5.41
CA SER A 63 -5.62 10.61 5.93
C SER A 63 -6.01 9.86 7.20
N ALA A 64 -7.06 10.32 7.88
CA ALA A 64 -7.57 9.63 9.07
C ALA A 64 -7.94 8.16 8.75
N GLY A 65 -7.43 7.23 9.57
CA GLY A 65 -7.64 5.79 9.37
C GLY A 65 -6.61 5.12 8.45
N GLU A 66 -5.73 5.88 7.79
CA GLU A 66 -4.62 5.33 7.02
C GLU A 66 -3.34 5.27 7.87
N THR A 67 -2.50 4.27 7.64
CA THR A 67 -1.19 4.10 8.26
C THR A 67 -0.16 3.84 7.17
N ILE A 68 0.84 4.71 7.07
CA ILE A 68 1.97 4.48 6.15
C ILE A 68 2.84 3.35 6.71
N THR A 69 3.11 2.36 5.88
CA THR A 69 3.95 1.20 6.23
C THR A 69 5.34 1.28 5.60
N SER A 70 5.47 1.95 4.45
CA SER A 70 6.77 2.12 3.79
C SER A 70 6.80 3.27 2.80
N VAL A 71 7.97 3.86 2.62
CA VAL A 71 8.32 4.75 1.51
C VAL A 71 9.56 4.17 0.82
N VAL A 72 9.48 3.96 -0.51
CA VAL A 72 10.55 3.29 -1.28
C VAL A 72 10.78 3.98 -2.62
N LEU A 73 11.96 3.76 -3.22
CA LEU A 73 12.25 4.22 -4.59
C LEU A 73 11.69 3.25 -5.64
N THR A 74 11.11 3.79 -6.71
CA THR A 74 10.44 3.05 -7.78
C THR A 74 10.84 3.55 -9.18
N GLN A 75 10.66 2.69 -10.17
CA GLN A 75 11.01 2.95 -11.57
C GLN A 75 10.06 3.92 -12.27
N ASN A 76 8.85 4.06 -11.75
CA ASN A 76 7.77 4.84 -12.35
C ASN A 76 6.76 5.32 -11.30
N ALA A 77 5.89 6.23 -11.73
CA ALA A 77 4.79 6.77 -10.94
C ALA A 77 3.77 5.71 -10.50
N SER A 78 3.68 4.57 -11.19
CA SER A 78 2.82 3.45 -10.79
C SER A 78 3.39 2.61 -9.64
N GLY A 79 4.57 2.97 -9.11
CA GLY A 79 5.17 2.29 -7.96
C GLY A 79 5.87 0.98 -8.32
N THR A 80 6.27 0.77 -9.57
CA THR A 80 6.97 -0.46 -9.96
C THR A 80 8.35 -0.51 -9.28
N PRO A 81 8.67 -1.53 -8.46
CA PRO A 81 9.94 -1.60 -7.75
C PRO A 81 11.11 -1.86 -8.71
N PHE A 82 12.30 -1.33 -8.42
CA PHE A 82 13.52 -1.73 -9.12
C PHE A 82 13.81 -3.24 -8.93
N SER A 83 14.30 -3.89 -9.98
CA SER A 83 14.71 -5.30 -9.94
C SER A 83 16.18 -5.43 -9.55
N THR A 84 16.54 -6.55 -8.91
CA THR A 84 17.94 -6.89 -8.58
C THR A 84 18.68 -7.51 -9.77
N THR A 85 18.00 -7.82 -10.87
CA THR A 85 18.58 -8.53 -12.03
C THR A 85 18.23 -7.92 -13.38
N VAL A 86 17.12 -7.19 -13.48
CA VAL A 86 16.66 -6.55 -14.72
C VAL A 86 16.75 -5.05 -14.56
N GLY A 87 17.75 -4.44 -15.18
CA GLY A 87 18.02 -3.01 -15.05
C GLY A 87 17.09 -2.14 -15.88
N VAL A 88 16.94 -0.89 -15.47
CA VAL A 88 16.27 0.16 -16.25
C VAL A 88 17.32 1.18 -16.70
N ASN A 89 17.36 1.50 -17.99
CA ASN A 89 18.29 2.51 -18.47
C ASN A 89 17.88 3.89 -17.93
N SER A 90 18.77 4.56 -17.20
CA SER A 90 18.51 5.88 -16.62
C SER A 90 18.56 7.02 -17.65
N GLY A 91 19.13 6.78 -18.84
CA GLY A 91 19.44 7.83 -19.81
C GLY A 91 20.72 8.61 -19.48
N ILE A 92 21.19 8.56 -18.24
CA ILE A 92 22.43 9.17 -17.78
C ILE A 92 23.62 8.41 -18.35
N ARG A 93 24.69 9.15 -18.67
CA ARG A 93 25.93 8.59 -19.20
C ARG A 93 27.12 9.00 -18.34
N THR A 94 28.14 8.16 -18.33
CA THR A 94 29.47 8.55 -17.88
C THR A 94 30.13 9.47 -18.92
N VAL A 95 31.17 10.21 -18.53
CA VAL A 95 31.95 11.06 -19.46
C VAL A 95 32.52 10.29 -20.66
N ASP A 96 32.77 8.99 -20.50
CA ASP A 96 33.23 8.08 -21.56
C ASP A 96 32.10 7.64 -22.52
N GLY A 97 30.87 8.10 -22.30
CA GLY A 97 29.72 7.86 -23.17
C GLY A 97 28.98 6.54 -22.91
N ASN A 98 29.26 5.84 -21.81
CA ASN A 98 28.56 4.62 -21.44
C ASN A 98 27.27 4.93 -20.66
N TYR A 99 26.19 4.22 -20.97
CA TYR A 99 24.91 4.39 -20.28
C TYR A 99 24.91 3.76 -18.89
N VAL A 100 24.22 4.40 -17.95
CA VAL A 100 24.03 3.89 -16.59
C VAL A 100 22.65 3.26 -16.44
N TRP A 101 22.59 2.06 -15.87
CA TRP A 101 21.37 1.29 -15.66
C TRP A 101 21.08 1.13 -14.17
N LEU A 102 19.83 1.33 -13.78
CA LEU A 102 19.37 1.30 -12.40
C LEU A 102 18.88 -0.09 -11.99
N PHE A 103 19.35 -0.55 -10.84
CA PHE A 103 18.95 -1.79 -10.19
C PHE A 103 18.65 -1.54 -8.72
N LYS A 104 17.84 -2.40 -8.11
CA LYS A 104 17.75 -2.47 -6.65
C LYS A 104 18.99 -3.19 -6.15
N ASP A 105 19.59 -2.69 -5.07
CA ASP A 105 20.65 -3.44 -4.40
C ASP A 105 20.15 -4.81 -3.92
N ALA A 106 21.00 -5.82 -4.02
CA ALA A 106 20.64 -7.20 -3.69
C ALA A 106 20.51 -7.43 -2.18
N THR A 107 21.11 -6.56 -1.36
CA THR A 107 21.23 -6.71 0.09
C THR A 107 20.48 -5.62 0.88
N HIS A 108 20.18 -4.48 0.26
CA HIS A 108 19.52 -3.33 0.87
C HIS A 108 18.33 -2.86 0.03
N ALA A 109 17.12 -3.16 0.51
CA ALA A 109 15.89 -2.89 -0.23
C ALA A 109 15.62 -1.39 -0.49
N ASN A 110 16.26 -0.51 0.26
CA ASN A 110 16.12 0.94 0.18
C ASN A 110 17.22 1.62 -0.65
N VAL A 111 18.09 0.83 -1.29
CA VAL A 111 19.20 1.30 -2.12
C VAL A 111 18.93 0.97 -3.58
N VAL A 112 19.17 1.96 -4.45
CA VAL A 112 19.18 1.81 -5.90
C VAL A 112 20.60 2.10 -6.39
N ILE A 113 21.15 1.22 -7.22
CA ILE A 113 22.51 1.32 -7.76
C ILE A 113 22.46 1.61 -9.26
N GLY A 114 23.29 2.55 -9.71
CA GLY A 114 23.51 2.85 -11.12
C GLY A 114 24.74 2.11 -11.63
N VAL A 115 24.53 1.05 -12.42
CA VAL A 115 25.59 0.21 -12.97
C VAL A 115 25.99 0.71 -14.37
N ILE A 116 27.29 0.86 -14.59
CA ILE A 116 27.86 1.28 -15.89
C ILE A 116 27.67 0.15 -16.91
N GLY A 117 26.97 0.48 -17.98
CA GLY A 117 26.77 -0.36 -19.14
C GLY A 117 27.76 -0.07 -20.27
N THR A 118 27.24 -0.11 -21.50
CA THR A 118 28.02 0.21 -22.70
C THR A 118 27.46 1.47 -23.35
N SER A 119 28.08 1.91 -24.45
CA SER A 119 27.56 2.99 -25.30
C SER A 119 26.26 2.62 -26.04
N ASN A 120 25.84 1.34 -26.03
CA ASN A 120 24.56 0.91 -26.58
C ASN A 120 23.44 0.97 -25.51
N PRO A 121 22.42 1.85 -25.67
CA PRO A 121 21.35 2.02 -24.68
C PRO A 121 20.40 0.83 -24.56
N LEU A 122 20.50 -0.17 -25.46
CA LEU A 122 19.61 -1.34 -25.48
C LEU A 122 20.23 -2.57 -24.82
N VAL A 123 21.47 -2.47 -24.33
CA VAL A 123 22.20 -3.59 -23.72
C VAL A 123 22.44 -3.28 -22.25
N ALA A 124 21.64 -3.94 -21.40
CA ALA A 124 21.80 -3.83 -19.95
C ALA A 124 23.08 -4.55 -19.48
N PRO A 125 23.85 -3.98 -18.54
CA PRO A 125 24.94 -4.66 -17.87
C PRO A 125 24.43 -5.73 -16.89
N ALA A 126 25.34 -6.55 -16.38
CA ALA A 126 25.07 -7.37 -15.20
C ALA A 126 24.94 -6.47 -13.96
N ALA A 127 23.99 -6.75 -13.07
CA ALA A 127 23.72 -5.94 -11.88
C ALA A 127 24.92 -5.80 -10.91
N THR A 128 25.91 -6.70 -11.01
CA THR A 128 27.16 -6.68 -10.22
C THR A 128 28.31 -5.95 -10.94
N GLY A 129 28.02 -5.19 -11.99
CA GLY A 129 29.00 -4.43 -12.74
C GLY A 129 29.55 -3.24 -11.95
N PRO A 130 30.53 -2.52 -12.52
CA PRO A 130 31.05 -1.30 -11.91
C PRO A 130 29.96 -0.24 -11.80
N LEU A 131 29.97 0.53 -10.71
CA LEU A 131 28.94 1.52 -10.40
C LEU A 131 29.34 2.92 -10.85
N ALA A 132 28.36 3.71 -11.27
CA ALA A 132 28.51 5.12 -11.57
C ALA A 132 28.04 5.99 -10.40
N TYR A 133 26.90 5.64 -9.81
CA TYR A 133 26.32 6.31 -8.66
C TYR A 133 25.38 5.36 -7.91
N SER A 134 24.89 5.77 -6.75
CA SER A 134 23.84 5.08 -6.01
C SER A 134 22.97 6.05 -5.22
N PHE A 135 21.75 5.61 -4.91
CA PHE A 135 20.78 6.31 -4.11
C PHE A 135 20.40 5.46 -2.90
N ALA A 136 20.20 6.09 -1.74
CA ALA A 136 19.50 5.48 -0.62
C ALA A 136 18.38 6.39 -0.13
N LEU A 137 17.18 5.84 -0.04
CA LEU A 137 16.05 6.51 0.62
C LEU A 137 15.91 5.93 2.02
N ILE A 138 16.10 6.75 3.05
CA ILE A 138 16.08 6.29 4.45
C ILE A 138 14.87 6.91 5.13
N THR A 139 13.90 6.09 5.52
CA THR A 139 12.77 6.54 6.33
C THR A 139 13.27 6.92 7.72
N THR A 140 13.14 8.20 8.08
CA THR A 140 13.46 8.73 9.41
C THR A 140 12.30 8.57 10.37
N ASP A 141 11.07 8.63 9.85
CA ASP A 141 9.84 8.21 10.50
C ASP A 141 8.81 7.70 9.48
N ALA A 142 7.56 7.49 9.90
CA ALA A 142 6.50 6.97 9.03
C ALA A 142 6.11 7.91 7.88
N THR A 143 6.43 9.20 8.00
CA THR A 143 6.02 10.28 7.08
C THR A 143 7.20 10.97 6.40
N HIS A 144 8.44 10.74 6.85
CA HIS A 144 9.61 11.41 6.32
C HIS A 144 10.66 10.40 5.85
N ALA A 145 11.24 10.67 4.70
CA ALA A 145 12.43 9.95 4.24
C ALA A 145 13.47 10.91 3.69
N ASP A 146 14.71 10.63 4.06
CA ASP A 146 15.90 11.33 3.60
C ASP A 146 16.46 10.66 2.35
N LEU A 147 16.96 11.44 1.40
CA LEU A 147 17.67 10.91 0.23
C LEU A 147 19.18 11.16 0.37
N TYR A 148 19.95 10.11 0.10
CA TYR A 148 21.40 10.17 -0.03
C TYR A 148 21.78 9.73 -1.42
N THR A 149 22.75 10.41 -2.00
CA THR A 149 23.34 10.04 -3.28
C THR A 149 24.85 9.96 -3.13
N VAL A 150 25.46 9.01 -3.82
CA VAL A 150 26.91 8.91 -3.92
C VAL A 150 27.27 8.71 -5.38
N GLN A 151 28.18 9.53 -5.89
CA GLN A 151 28.75 9.44 -7.23
C GLN A 151 30.16 8.84 -7.15
N TYR A 152 30.41 7.81 -7.97
CA TYR A 152 31.65 7.05 -7.99
C TYR A 152 32.51 7.34 -9.22
N VAL A 153 31.94 7.87 -10.30
CA VAL A 153 32.67 8.20 -11.54
C VAL A 153 32.14 9.51 -12.13
N PRO A 154 32.93 10.24 -12.92
CA PRO A 154 32.45 11.43 -13.60
C PRO A 154 31.29 11.12 -14.55
N LEU A 155 30.21 11.88 -14.42
CA LEU A 155 29.04 11.80 -15.29
C LEU A 155 29.10 12.86 -16.40
N LEU A 156 28.45 12.56 -17.53
CA LEU A 156 28.40 13.46 -18.67
C LEU A 156 27.36 14.55 -18.44
N HIS A 157 27.80 15.80 -18.34
CA HIS A 157 26.91 16.96 -18.28
C HIS A 157 26.17 17.20 -19.61
N PRO A 158 24.86 17.47 -19.60
CA PRO A 158 24.08 17.77 -20.80
C PRO A 158 24.58 18.99 -21.59
N VAL A 159 25.07 20.03 -20.90
CA VAL A 159 25.55 21.29 -21.47
C VAL A 159 27.06 21.40 -21.27
N ALA A 160 27.83 21.04 -22.30
CA ALA A 160 29.30 21.05 -22.24
C ALA A 160 29.95 22.44 -22.00
N THR A 161 29.19 23.53 -22.13
CA THR A 161 29.67 24.90 -21.87
C THR A 161 29.35 25.41 -20.47
N ASP A 162 28.53 24.67 -19.73
CA ASP A 162 28.16 24.99 -18.36
C ASP A 162 28.74 23.93 -17.44
N PRO A 163 29.84 24.24 -16.74
CA PRO A 163 30.44 23.31 -15.80
C PRO A 163 29.51 22.99 -14.62
N ASP A 164 28.49 23.82 -14.36
CA ASP A 164 27.55 23.69 -13.24
C ASP A 164 26.19 23.13 -13.70
N ASP A 165 26.16 22.48 -14.88
CA ASP A 165 24.93 21.92 -15.43
C ASP A 165 24.43 20.71 -14.64
N ARG A 166 23.14 20.71 -14.35
CA ARG A 166 22.52 19.72 -13.48
C ARG A 166 22.15 18.49 -14.27
N ILE A 167 22.48 17.32 -13.72
CA ILE A 167 21.91 16.06 -14.20
C ILE A 167 20.50 15.93 -13.64
N ASP A 168 19.52 16.14 -14.52
CA ASP A 168 18.11 16.01 -14.16
C ASP A 168 17.71 14.54 -14.00
N LEU A 169 17.20 14.21 -12.81
CA LEU A 169 16.67 12.88 -12.47
C LEU A 169 15.13 12.82 -12.54
N THR A 170 14.49 13.89 -13.01
CA THR A 170 13.05 13.93 -13.24
C THR A 170 12.64 12.76 -14.13
N ASP A 171 11.56 12.08 -13.73
CA ASP A 171 11.01 10.91 -14.41
C ASP A 171 11.94 9.69 -14.52
N HIS A 172 13.08 9.68 -13.82
CA HIS A 172 14.04 8.56 -13.84
C HIS A 172 14.04 7.73 -12.54
N VAL A 173 13.76 8.38 -11.41
CA VAL A 173 13.60 7.74 -10.10
C VAL A 173 12.42 8.36 -9.38
N PHE A 174 11.49 7.53 -8.92
CA PHE A 174 10.27 7.97 -8.24
C PHE A 174 10.30 7.52 -6.77
N ALA A 175 9.50 8.16 -5.94
CA ALA A 175 9.18 7.65 -4.60
C ALA A 175 7.75 7.13 -4.60
N SER A 176 7.53 5.99 -3.93
CA SER A 176 6.21 5.40 -3.73
C SER A 176 5.96 5.17 -2.24
N VAL A 177 4.73 5.45 -1.82
CA VAL A 177 4.25 5.21 -0.45
C VAL A 177 3.28 4.04 -0.46
N SER A 178 3.42 3.15 0.52
CA SER A 178 2.46 2.08 0.78
C SER A 178 1.95 2.19 2.20
N GLY A 179 0.72 1.72 2.42
CA GLY A 179 0.08 1.79 3.72
C GLY A 179 -1.12 0.87 3.83
N THR A 180 -1.72 0.85 5.01
CA THR A 180 -2.97 0.17 5.30
C THR A 180 -4.05 1.18 5.64
N THR A 181 -5.32 0.81 5.43
CA THR A 181 -6.47 1.65 5.77
C THR A 181 -7.41 0.86 6.67
N VAL A 182 -7.83 1.47 7.77
CA VAL A 182 -8.87 0.95 8.66
C VAL A 182 -10.14 1.76 8.44
N ALA A 183 -11.13 1.13 7.83
CA ALA A 183 -12.47 1.68 7.67
C ALA A 183 -13.38 1.17 8.80
N ASN A 184 -13.96 2.08 9.58
CA ASN A 184 -14.94 1.76 10.61
C ASN A 184 -16.35 2.04 10.10
N PHE A 185 -17.29 1.17 10.45
CA PHE A 185 -18.69 1.27 10.04
C PHE A 185 -19.60 1.24 11.26
N SER A 186 -20.70 1.97 11.19
CA SER A 186 -21.72 1.99 12.24
C SER A 186 -23.10 1.79 11.64
N GLY A 187 -23.88 0.88 12.23
CA GLY A 187 -25.29 0.71 11.87
C GLY A 187 -26.13 1.96 12.10
N GLN A 188 -25.66 2.92 12.92
CA GLN A 188 -26.33 4.23 13.06
C GLN A 188 -26.33 5.05 11.76
N ASN A 189 -25.40 4.76 10.84
CA ASN A 189 -25.33 5.42 9.53
C ASN A 189 -26.27 4.75 8.50
N ALA A 190 -26.98 3.67 8.88
CA ALA A 190 -27.94 3.03 8.02
C ALA A 190 -29.17 3.92 7.80
N ALA A 191 -29.70 3.89 6.58
CA ALA A 191 -30.99 4.52 6.31
C ALA A 191 -32.08 3.94 7.23
N PRO A 192 -33.10 4.71 7.64
CA PRO A 192 -34.20 4.16 8.41
C PRO A 192 -35.09 3.26 7.54
N GLY A 193 -35.73 2.28 8.16
CA GLY A 193 -36.71 1.39 7.53
C GLY A 193 -36.22 -0.05 7.39
N ASN A 194 -36.96 -0.82 6.59
CA ASN A 194 -36.64 -2.20 6.22
C ASN A 194 -36.40 -2.24 4.72
N HIS A 195 -35.23 -2.70 4.30
CA HIS A 195 -34.77 -2.63 2.90
C HIS A 195 -34.09 -3.95 2.52
N ASP A 196 -34.03 -4.23 1.23
CA ASP A 196 -33.35 -5.44 0.73
C ASP A 196 -31.82 -5.30 0.80
N PHE A 197 -31.33 -4.05 0.80
CA PHE A 197 -29.92 -3.74 0.97
C PHE A 197 -29.69 -2.41 1.71
N TYR A 198 -28.48 -2.24 2.24
CA TYR A 198 -27.94 -0.99 2.76
C TYR A 198 -26.53 -0.77 2.24
N ALA A 199 -26.21 0.46 1.88
CA ALA A 199 -24.85 0.91 1.64
C ALA A 199 -24.43 1.86 2.77
N ILE A 200 -23.47 1.43 3.58
CA ILE A 200 -23.00 2.14 4.77
C ILE A 200 -21.65 2.75 4.50
N ASN A 201 -21.58 4.07 4.46
CA ASN A 201 -20.31 4.78 4.36
C ASN A 201 -19.47 4.53 5.61
N SER A 202 -18.17 4.35 5.39
CA SER A 202 -17.19 4.35 6.48
C SER A 202 -17.17 5.71 7.19
N SER A 203 -16.62 5.74 8.41
CA SER A 203 -16.35 6.99 9.12
C SER A 203 -15.41 7.94 8.38
N GLY A 204 -14.62 7.41 7.44
CA GLY A 204 -13.70 8.18 6.57
C GLY A 204 -14.34 8.72 5.29
N GLY A 205 -15.63 8.42 5.04
CA GLY A 205 -16.37 8.88 3.87
C GLY A 205 -16.81 7.76 2.93
N ALA A 206 -17.27 8.14 1.73
CA ALA A 206 -17.91 7.24 0.76
C ALA A 206 -16.93 6.45 -0.14
N ALA A 207 -15.62 6.62 0.04
CA ALA A 207 -14.60 5.86 -0.71
C ALA A 207 -14.55 4.38 -0.29
N SER A 208 -15.01 4.06 0.93
CA SER A 208 -15.15 2.70 1.42
C SER A 208 -16.53 2.54 2.05
N GLN A 209 -17.29 1.57 1.57
CA GLN A 209 -18.67 1.32 1.98
C GLN A 209 -18.86 -0.16 2.29
N LEU A 210 -19.77 -0.46 3.22
CA LEU A 210 -20.31 -1.81 3.38
C LEU A 210 -21.63 -1.89 2.63
N LEU A 211 -21.76 -2.87 1.74
CA LEU A 211 -23.02 -3.32 1.20
C LEU A 211 -23.54 -4.48 2.05
N VAL A 212 -24.72 -4.34 2.63
CA VAL A 212 -25.33 -5.34 3.53
C VAL A 212 -26.64 -5.83 2.94
N THR A 213 -26.77 -7.14 2.78
CA THR A 213 -27.98 -7.82 2.27
C THR A 213 -28.37 -9.01 3.15
N GLY A 214 -29.66 -9.38 3.12
CA GLY A 214 -30.20 -10.49 3.91
C GLY A 214 -30.76 -11.61 3.03
N PHE A 215 -30.67 -12.85 3.54
CA PHE A 215 -31.19 -14.04 2.86
C PHE A 215 -31.91 -14.98 3.82
N LEU A 216 -32.95 -15.64 3.33
CA LEU A 216 -33.62 -16.78 3.95
C LEU A 216 -33.46 -18.00 3.03
N GLY A 217 -32.55 -18.90 3.40
CA GLY A 217 -32.07 -19.95 2.50
C GLY A 217 -31.43 -19.33 1.25
N ALA A 218 -31.93 -19.70 0.08
CA ALA A 218 -31.48 -19.16 -1.21
C ALA A 218 -32.32 -17.96 -1.69
N ASN A 219 -33.28 -17.47 -0.89
CA ASN A 219 -34.16 -16.38 -1.28
C ASN A 219 -33.75 -15.07 -0.60
N ASN A 220 -33.96 -13.95 -1.29
CA ASN A 220 -33.76 -12.62 -0.72
C ASN A 220 -34.67 -12.39 0.48
N ALA A 221 -34.11 -11.68 1.47
CA ALA A 221 -34.83 -11.17 2.62
C ALA A 221 -34.36 -9.74 2.91
N THR A 222 -35.13 -9.01 3.69
CA THR A 222 -34.72 -7.67 4.10
C THR A 222 -33.60 -7.76 5.13
N ALA A 223 -32.52 -7.00 4.93
CA ALA A 223 -31.61 -6.66 6.01
C ALA A 223 -32.30 -5.62 6.87
N ASN A 224 -32.44 -5.84 8.18
CA ASN A 224 -33.12 -4.88 9.04
C ASN A 224 -32.16 -4.39 10.12
N VAL A 225 -32.08 -3.07 10.26
CA VAL A 225 -31.21 -2.39 11.21
C VAL A 225 -31.94 -2.16 12.53
N SER A 226 -31.24 -2.38 13.64
CA SER A 226 -31.68 -2.07 15.01
C SER A 226 -30.64 -1.18 15.70
N THR A 227 -30.93 -0.74 16.93
CA THR A 227 -29.92 -0.03 17.75
C THR A 227 -28.69 -0.87 18.07
N GLN A 228 -28.79 -2.20 17.95
CA GLN A 228 -27.74 -3.16 18.28
C GLN A 228 -26.93 -3.61 17.06
N GLY A 229 -27.43 -3.40 15.84
CA GLY A 229 -26.79 -3.85 14.60
C GLY A 229 -27.80 -4.35 13.56
N PHE A 230 -27.28 -5.08 12.56
CA PHE A 230 -28.06 -5.68 11.49
C PHE A 230 -28.52 -7.10 11.83
N GLY A 231 -29.70 -7.45 11.37
CA GLY A 231 -30.17 -8.83 11.26
C GLY A 231 -30.95 -9.03 9.96
N VAL A 232 -31.52 -10.21 9.81
CA VAL A 232 -32.39 -10.57 8.69
C VAL A 232 -33.83 -10.58 9.18
N ASN A 233 -34.78 -10.09 8.39
CA ASN A 233 -36.20 -10.03 8.76
C ASN A 233 -36.43 -9.42 10.15
N ASN A 234 -36.66 -10.22 11.19
CA ASN A 234 -36.96 -9.74 12.54
C ASN A 234 -35.73 -9.28 13.33
N GLN A 235 -34.73 -8.69 12.66
CA GLN A 235 -33.53 -8.07 13.24
C GLN A 235 -32.64 -9.03 14.06
N SER A 236 -32.80 -10.35 13.85
CA SER A 236 -31.92 -11.42 14.31
C SER A 236 -31.40 -12.19 13.10
N ILE A 237 -30.40 -13.04 13.26
CA ILE A 237 -30.02 -14.01 12.22
C ILE A 237 -30.37 -15.39 12.78
N ASN A 238 -31.49 -15.94 12.34
CA ASN A 238 -31.99 -17.25 12.76
C ASN A 238 -31.31 -18.38 11.96
N PRO A 239 -31.47 -19.64 12.39
CA PRO A 239 -31.08 -20.77 11.55
C PRO A 239 -31.71 -20.64 10.15
N THR A 240 -30.93 -20.93 9.10
CA THR A 240 -31.25 -20.75 7.66
C THR A 240 -31.23 -19.32 7.14
N GLU A 241 -31.07 -18.30 7.99
CA GLU A 241 -30.85 -16.93 7.55
C GLU A 241 -29.35 -16.65 7.38
N THR A 242 -29.02 -15.79 6.42
CA THR A 242 -27.64 -15.32 6.19
C THR A 242 -27.65 -13.82 6.01
N LEU A 243 -26.77 -13.13 6.72
CA LEU A 243 -26.43 -11.74 6.44
C LEU A 243 -25.16 -11.76 5.58
N GLN A 244 -25.25 -11.25 4.36
CA GLN A 244 -24.09 -11.06 3.49
C GLN A 244 -23.62 -9.62 3.64
N VAL A 245 -22.31 -9.47 3.75
CA VAL A 245 -21.64 -8.17 3.83
C VAL A 245 -20.54 -8.17 2.79
N ASP A 246 -20.51 -7.11 2.00
CA ASP A 246 -19.52 -6.91 0.95
C ASP A 246 -18.89 -5.51 1.09
N PHE A 247 -17.63 -5.40 0.68
CA PHE A 247 -16.88 -4.15 0.72
C PHE A 247 -16.90 -3.55 -0.68
N VAL A 248 -17.52 -2.38 -0.81
CA VAL A 248 -17.72 -1.74 -2.12
C VAL A 248 -17.32 -0.27 -2.07
N SER A 249 -17.14 0.33 -3.25
CA SER A 249 -16.97 1.77 -3.42
C SER A 249 -17.99 2.30 -4.43
N GLY A 250 -18.42 3.56 -4.30
CA GLY A 250 -19.27 4.24 -5.29
C GLY A 250 -20.76 3.86 -5.28
N ALA A 251 -21.27 3.27 -4.19
CA ALA A 251 -22.71 3.11 -4.00
C ALA A 251 -23.39 4.46 -3.74
N ASN A 252 -24.39 4.79 -4.56
CA ASN A 252 -25.07 6.10 -4.52
C ASN A 252 -26.40 6.06 -3.73
N LEU A 253 -27.04 4.90 -3.63
CA LEU A 253 -28.26 4.71 -2.86
C LEU A 253 -27.91 4.12 -1.49
N PRO A 254 -28.29 4.77 -0.37
CA PRO A 254 -27.95 4.29 0.97
C PRO A 254 -28.75 3.05 1.38
N ALA A 255 -29.91 2.81 0.77
CA ALA A 255 -30.71 1.60 0.92
C ALA A 255 -31.79 1.55 -0.18
N GLY A 256 -32.40 0.38 -0.38
CA GLY A 256 -33.51 0.23 -1.33
C GLY A 256 -33.89 -1.23 -1.59
N SER A 257 -34.55 -1.46 -2.72
CA SER A 257 -34.89 -2.80 -3.17
C SER A 257 -33.72 -3.48 -3.89
N ALA A 258 -33.80 -4.80 -3.99
CA ALA A 258 -32.79 -5.64 -4.61
C ALA A 258 -32.37 -5.18 -6.01
N SER A 259 -33.33 -4.79 -6.85
CA SER A 259 -33.06 -4.32 -8.21
C SER A 259 -32.28 -3.01 -8.29
N GLN A 260 -32.13 -2.28 -7.17
CA GLN A 260 -31.50 -0.98 -7.11
C GLN A 260 -30.07 -1.02 -6.57
N ILE A 261 -29.53 -2.21 -6.22
CA ILE A 261 -28.12 -2.35 -5.83
C ILE A 261 -27.25 -1.88 -6.99
N GLN A 262 -26.46 -0.84 -6.74
CA GLN A 262 -25.50 -0.28 -7.68
C GLN A 262 -24.32 0.28 -6.90
N TYR A 263 -23.12 0.02 -7.40
CA TYR A 263 -21.86 0.53 -6.86
C TYR A 263 -20.84 0.67 -8.00
N GLY A 264 -19.65 1.20 -7.73
CA GLY A 264 -18.56 1.30 -8.71
C GLY A 264 -17.82 -0.03 -8.84
N SER A 265 -17.21 -0.47 -7.75
CA SER A 265 -16.42 -1.70 -7.68
C SER A 265 -16.50 -2.36 -6.30
N HIS A 266 -16.21 -3.66 -6.25
CA HIS A 266 -15.76 -4.32 -5.02
C HIS A 266 -14.43 -3.73 -4.54
N ILE A 267 -14.14 -3.92 -3.26
CA ILE A 267 -12.84 -3.68 -2.64
C ILE A 267 -12.24 -5.06 -2.33
N ASP A 268 -11.22 -5.45 -3.09
CA ASP A 268 -10.68 -6.82 -3.15
C ASP A 268 -9.39 -7.00 -2.33
N ASN A 269 -8.82 -5.93 -1.78
CA ASN A 269 -7.59 -5.94 -0.98
C ASN A 269 -7.83 -5.94 0.53
N ILE A 270 -8.98 -6.46 0.98
CA ILE A 270 -9.33 -6.56 2.40
C ILE A 270 -8.56 -7.71 3.04
N THR A 271 -7.64 -7.38 3.96
CA THR A 271 -6.82 -8.37 4.67
C THR A 271 -7.35 -8.71 6.06
N HIS A 272 -8.23 -7.86 6.62
CA HIS A 272 -8.79 -8.02 7.96
C HIS A 272 -10.22 -7.50 7.98
N ALA A 273 -11.11 -8.25 8.64
CA ALA A 273 -12.47 -7.82 8.93
C ALA A 273 -12.83 -8.17 10.38
N GLY A 274 -13.56 -7.29 11.04
CA GLY A 274 -14.00 -7.48 12.43
C GLY A 274 -15.43 -6.99 12.61
N PHE A 275 -16.22 -7.72 13.39
CA PHE A 275 -17.59 -7.35 13.72
C PHE A 275 -17.94 -7.86 15.12
N THR A 276 -18.92 -7.21 15.74
CA THR A 276 -19.46 -7.62 17.04
C THR A 276 -20.76 -8.37 16.81
N ILE A 277 -20.93 -9.48 17.54
CA ILE A 277 -22.13 -10.31 17.44
C ILE A 277 -22.93 -10.16 18.74
N ASN A 278 -24.16 -9.69 18.60
CA ASN A 278 -25.08 -9.53 19.73
C ASN A 278 -26.39 -10.30 19.45
N GLN A 279 -26.35 -11.61 19.69
CA GLN A 279 -27.45 -12.53 19.34
C GLN A 279 -28.32 -12.95 20.52
N ILE A 280 -27.92 -12.66 21.77
CA ILE A 280 -28.65 -13.12 22.97
C ILE A 280 -29.14 -11.93 23.78
N THR A 281 -30.43 -11.62 23.68
CA THR A 281 -31.08 -10.62 24.53
C THR A 281 -32.53 -11.03 24.88
N PRO A 282 -32.90 -11.19 26.17
CA PRO A 282 -32.16 -11.78 27.30
C PRO A 282 -32.75 -13.13 27.79
N SER A 283 -31.99 -13.84 28.63
CA SER A 283 -32.46 -14.70 29.76
C SER A 283 -32.28 -16.24 29.77
N ASN A 284 -31.35 -16.84 29.02
CA ASN A 284 -30.89 -18.18 29.43
C ASN A 284 -29.39 -18.40 29.14
N PRO A 285 -28.52 -18.39 30.16
CA PRO A 285 -27.08 -18.60 30.00
C PRO A 285 -26.71 -20.02 29.52
N ASN A 286 -27.69 -20.92 29.45
CA ASN A 286 -27.50 -22.27 28.88
C ASN A 286 -27.79 -22.33 27.36
N LEU A 287 -28.22 -21.23 26.73
CA LEU A 287 -28.41 -21.21 25.29
C LEU A 287 -27.06 -21.04 24.59
N ARG A 288 -26.81 -21.95 23.65
CA ARG A 288 -25.64 -21.93 22.78
C ARG A 288 -26.03 -21.28 21.46
N VAL A 289 -25.17 -20.39 20.97
CA VAL A 289 -25.28 -19.83 19.62
C VAL A 289 -24.15 -20.43 18.78
N ASP A 290 -24.55 -21.06 17.68
CA ASP A 290 -23.64 -21.49 16.62
C ASP A 290 -23.57 -20.42 15.56
N ILE A 291 -22.36 -20.10 15.12
CA ILE A 291 -22.12 -19.08 14.11
C ILE A 291 -21.22 -19.68 13.05
N LYS A 292 -21.66 -19.56 11.80
CA LYS A 292 -20.83 -19.88 10.64
C LYS A 292 -20.42 -18.57 9.99
N ILE A 293 -19.12 -18.41 9.78
CA ILE A 293 -18.53 -17.30 9.03
C ILE A 293 -17.89 -17.90 7.79
N THR A 294 -18.12 -17.30 6.63
CA THR A 294 -17.49 -17.71 5.36
C THR A 294 -16.98 -16.44 4.69
N ALA A 295 -15.74 -16.47 4.20
CA ALA A 295 -15.20 -15.41 3.36
C ALA A 295 -15.18 -15.92 1.91
N LEU A 296 -15.60 -15.06 0.99
CA LEU A 296 -15.72 -15.37 -0.43
C LEU A 296 -15.09 -14.24 -1.23
N ASP A 297 -14.41 -14.60 -2.32
CA ASP A 297 -13.95 -13.67 -3.34
C ASP A 297 -14.95 -13.71 -4.50
N VAL A 298 -15.57 -12.56 -4.79
CA VAL A 298 -16.61 -12.42 -5.82
C VAL A 298 -15.93 -12.27 -7.17
N GLN A 299 -16.16 -13.22 -8.07
CA GLN A 299 -15.67 -13.14 -9.44
C GLN A 299 -16.66 -12.32 -10.26
N GLY A 300 -16.39 -11.03 -10.43
CA GLY A 300 -17.24 -10.15 -11.22
C GLY A 300 -17.49 -8.80 -10.55
N ASN A 301 -18.59 -8.17 -10.96
CA ASN A 301 -19.06 -6.90 -10.39
C ASN A 301 -20.58 -6.84 -10.53
N GLU A 302 -21.25 -7.90 -10.09
CA GLU A 302 -22.67 -8.11 -10.26
C GLU A 302 -23.49 -7.13 -9.44
N GLN A 303 -24.57 -6.62 -10.04
CA GLN A 303 -25.39 -5.58 -9.43
C GLN A 303 -26.87 -5.90 -9.58
N GLY A 304 -27.71 -5.15 -8.87
CA GLY A 304 -29.14 -5.33 -8.86
C GLY A 304 -29.51 -6.77 -8.46
N LEU A 305 -30.38 -7.38 -9.27
CA LEU A 305 -30.84 -8.76 -9.02
C LEU A 305 -29.75 -9.82 -9.19
N ASN A 306 -28.67 -9.52 -9.92
CA ASN A 306 -27.58 -10.47 -10.15
C ASN A 306 -26.64 -10.56 -8.94
N PHE A 307 -26.57 -9.53 -8.09
CA PHE A 307 -25.76 -9.60 -6.85
C PHE A 307 -26.23 -10.74 -5.93
N TYR A 308 -27.52 -11.07 -6.00
CA TYR A 308 -28.16 -12.07 -5.14
C TYR A 308 -28.04 -13.51 -5.66
N ASP A 309 -27.69 -13.72 -6.93
CA ASP A 309 -27.70 -15.06 -7.53
C ASP A 309 -26.50 -15.93 -7.15
N GLY A 310 -25.63 -15.40 -6.28
CA GLY A 310 -24.39 -16.06 -5.90
C GLY A 310 -23.42 -16.07 -7.06
N SER A 311 -23.27 -14.90 -7.70
CA SER A 311 -22.22 -14.53 -8.64
C SER A 311 -20.97 -15.34 -8.38
N PRO A 312 -20.31 -15.91 -9.41
CA PRO A 312 -19.33 -16.96 -9.20
C PRO A 312 -18.35 -16.54 -8.12
N THR A 313 -18.35 -17.26 -7.01
CA THR A 313 -17.53 -16.93 -5.84
C THR A 313 -16.55 -18.05 -5.61
N THR A 314 -15.35 -17.69 -5.23
CA THR A 314 -14.34 -18.64 -4.76
C THR A 314 -14.15 -18.46 -3.27
N ALA A 315 -13.82 -19.54 -2.54
CA ALA A 315 -13.54 -19.41 -1.12
C ALA A 315 -12.28 -18.55 -0.91
N ALA A 316 -12.40 -17.52 -0.08
CA ALA A 316 -11.25 -16.76 0.41
C ALA A 316 -10.79 -17.39 1.75
N PRO A 317 -9.53 -17.85 1.87
CA PRO A 317 -9.04 -18.46 3.10
C PRO A 317 -9.17 -17.54 4.31
N ILE A 318 -9.80 -18.03 5.38
CA ILE A 318 -9.67 -17.43 6.71
C ILE A 318 -8.43 -18.06 7.33
N THR A 319 -7.33 -17.33 7.37
CA THR A 319 -6.02 -17.83 7.86
C THR A 319 -5.91 -17.79 9.39
N SER A 320 -6.67 -16.89 10.04
CA SER A 320 -6.70 -16.76 11.49
C SER A 320 -8.02 -16.17 11.98
N LEU A 321 -8.38 -16.46 13.23
CA LEU A 321 -9.57 -15.93 13.90
C LEU A 321 -9.22 -15.56 15.34
N THR A 322 -9.57 -14.34 15.75
CA THR A 322 -9.50 -13.90 17.15
C THR A 322 -10.90 -13.62 17.65
N LEU A 323 -11.27 -14.22 18.80
CA LEU A 323 -12.58 -14.03 19.42
C LEU A 323 -12.42 -13.41 20.81
N ILE A 324 -13.15 -12.33 21.07
CA ILE A 324 -13.10 -11.59 22.33
C ILE A 324 -14.52 -11.50 22.92
N GLY A 325 -14.71 -12.00 24.14
CA GLY A 325 -15.98 -11.91 24.86
C GLY A 325 -16.08 -10.62 25.68
N GLN A 326 -17.24 -9.97 25.68
CA GLN A 326 -17.41 -8.62 26.27
C GLN A 326 -17.88 -8.59 27.74
N SER A 327 -18.33 -9.70 28.36
CA SER A 327 -19.00 -9.64 29.66
C SER A 327 -18.46 -10.63 30.67
N GLY A 328 -18.29 -10.19 31.92
CA GLY A 328 -17.66 -10.88 33.06
C GLY A 328 -18.29 -12.19 33.56
N VAL A 329 -18.91 -12.97 32.67
CA VAL A 329 -19.16 -14.41 32.82
C VAL A 329 -18.55 -15.06 31.58
N ALA A 330 -17.36 -15.63 31.74
CA ALA A 330 -16.66 -16.29 30.65
C ALA A 330 -17.26 -17.67 30.41
N SER A 331 -18.25 -17.78 29.52
CA SER A 331 -18.48 -19.04 28.82
C SER A 331 -17.29 -19.29 27.88
N PRO A 332 -16.78 -20.54 27.77
CA PRO A 332 -15.73 -20.86 26.81
C PRO A 332 -16.15 -20.48 25.39
N ILE A 333 -15.37 -19.64 24.72
CA ILE A 333 -15.50 -19.41 23.29
C ILE A 333 -14.63 -20.45 22.59
N THR A 334 -15.26 -21.35 21.84
CA THR A 334 -14.54 -22.38 21.08
C THR A 334 -14.58 -22.02 19.60
N ALA A 335 -13.41 -21.75 19.03
CA ALA A 335 -13.24 -21.67 17.58
C ALA A 335 -12.91 -23.07 17.06
N ASN A 336 -13.77 -23.60 16.18
CA ASN A 336 -13.52 -24.84 15.45
C ASN A 336 -13.63 -24.53 13.95
N GLY A 337 -12.60 -24.84 13.16
CA GLY A 337 -12.59 -24.59 11.73
C GLY A 337 -11.30 -25.10 11.07
N THR A 338 -11.35 -25.26 9.75
CA THR A 338 -10.15 -25.41 8.91
C THR A 338 -9.70 -24.01 8.54
N TYR A 339 -8.49 -23.65 8.93
CA TYR A 339 -7.84 -22.40 8.54
C TYR A 339 -6.71 -22.79 7.59
N ASP A 340 -6.77 -22.30 6.35
CA ASP A 340 -5.78 -22.59 5.31
C ASP A 340 -4.65 -21.55 5.28
#